data_AF-A0A0K8VRA5-F1
#
_entry.id   AF-A0A0K8VRA5-F1
#
_cell.length_a   1.000
_cell.length_b   1.000
_cell.length_c   1.000
_cell.angle_alpha   90.00
_cell.angle_beta   90.00
_cell.angle_gamma   90.00
#
_symmetry.space_group_name_H-M   'P 1'
#
loop_
_entity.id
_entity.type
_entity.pdbx_description
1 polymer ?
#
loop_
_entity_poly.entity_id
_entity_poly.type
_entity_poly.pdbx_seq_one_letter_code
_entity_poly.pdbx_strand_id
1 'polypeptide(L)'
;MATKRDVAQGFQQRPKEFWEEIANALNALGPPSKDSSTWRKVWIDWKCYIKRKLSANKKEIMSTGGGQCRLQRINPLEEKVIALTGLETCTSGISGARDYGDSAQVQDVAQTSEMDISACSEDRNEIPSCSRVSSQRRERRTDKESASSLLKEQIALQKQFYEDKKTIMKLQLVKWKKW
;
A
#
# COMPACT_ATOMS: atom_id res chain seq x y z
N MET A 1 31.39 -17.79 5.60
CA MET A 1 30.01 -18.29 5.75
C MET A 1 29.06 -17.10 5.72
N ALA A 2 28.47 -16.78 4.56
CA ALA A 2 27.53 -15.66 4.43
C ALA A 2 26.14 -16.09 4.91
N THR A 3 25.66 -15.49 6.00
CA THR A 3 24.34 -15.75 6.55
C THR A 3 23.28 -15.16 5.62
N LYS A 4 22.65 -16.04 4.82
CA LYS A 4 21.46 -15.69 4.02
C LYS A 4 20.35 -15.30 5.00
N ARG A 5 19.97 -14.03 5.02
CA ARG A 5 18.82 -13.56 5.81
C ARG A 5 17.56 -14.12 5.18
N ASP A 6 16.82 -14.88 5.97
CA ASP A 6 15.56 -15.50 5.56
C ASP A 6 14.51 -14.40 5.32
N VAL A 7 13.93 -14.40 4.12
CA VAL A 7 12.88 -13.45 3.70
C VAL A 7 11.57 -13.73 4.45
N ALA A 8 11.42 -14.92 5.05
CA ALA A 8 10.28 -15.30 5.87
C ALA A 8 10.37 -14.87 7.34
N GLN A 9 11.43 -14.15 7.74
CA GLN A 9 11.53 -13.58 9.09
C GLN A 9 10.57 -12.39 9.21
N GLY A 10 9.27 -12.70 9.35
CA GLY A 10 8.17 -11.76 9.47
C GLY A 10 8.48 -10.64 10.45
N PHE A 11 8.00 -9.44 10.10
CA PHE A 11 7.98 -8.20 10.89
C PHE A 11 8.87 -8.27 12.13
N GLN A 12 10.19 -8.14 11.92
CA GLN A 12 11.17 -8.13 13.00
C GLN A 12 10.66 -7.21 14.11
N GLN A 13 10.23 -7.80 15.23
CA GLN A 13 9.98 -7.01 16.42
C GLN A 13 11.31 -6.36 16.74
N ARG A 14 11.41 -5.05 16.52
CA ARG A 14 12.59 -4.27 16.92
C ARG A 14 12.90 -4.68 18.36
N PRO A 15 14.19 -4.96 18.69
CA PRO A 15 14.55 -5.43 20.02
C PRO A 15 13.99 -4.47 21.06
N LYS A 16 13.48 -5.01 22.18
CA LYS A 16 12.87 -4.22 23.26
C LYS A 16 13.77 -3.05 23.67
N GLU A 17 15.08 -3.31 23.69
CA GLU A 17 16.17 -2.35 23.94
C GLU A 17 16.06 -1.06 23.12
N PHE A 18 15.71 -1.13 21.83
CA PHE A 18 15.57 0.06 20.99
C PHE A 18 14.48 1.01 21.50
N TRP A 19 13.34 0.46 21.92
CA TRP A 19 12.24 1.28 22.40
C TRP A 19 12.47 1.81 23.82
N GLU A 20 13.24 1.10 24.64
CA GLU A 20 13.72 1.62 25.93
C GLU A 20 14.68 2.81 25.73
N GLU A 21 15.63 2.71 24.81
CA GLU A 21 16.54 3.82 24.49
C GLU A 21 15.79 5.06 24.02
N ILE A 22 14.84 4.89 23.09
CA ILE A 22 13.98 5.97 22.60
C ILE A 22 13.16 6.57 23.74
N ALA A 23 12.57 5.74 24.62
CA ALA A 23 11.80 6.21 25.76
C ALA A 23 12.64 7.06 26.71
N ASN A 24 13.85 6.60 27.03
CA ASN A 24 14.78 7.33 27.88
C ASN A 24 15.17 8.68 27.27
N ALA A 25 15.50 8.71 25.97
CA ALA A 25 15.85 9.93 25.27
C ALA A 25 14.68 10.93 25.22
N LEU A 26 13.44 10.46 24.99
CA LEU A 26 12.25 11.32 24.95
C LEU A 26 11.86 11.83 26.34
N ASN A 27 11.91 10.97 27.37
CA ASN A 27 11.60 11.34 28.75
C ASN A 27 12.63 12.35 29.31
N ALA A 28 13.88 12.33 28.82
CA ALA A 28 14.90 13.30 29.19
C ALA A 28 14.62 14.73 28.70
N LEU A 29 13.78 14.91 27.67
CA LEU A 29 13.40 16.22 27.14
C LEU A 29 12.37 16.96 28.02
N GLY A 30 11.92 16.32 29.11
CA GLY A 30 10.97 16.87 30.07
C GLY A 30 9.67 16.05 30.14
N PRO A 31 8.70 16.47 30.98
CA PRO A 31 7.40 15.82 31.04
C PRO A 31 6.68 15.94 29.68
N PRO A 32 5.94 14.91 29.22
CA PRO A 32 5.47 13.71 29.93
C PRO A 32 6.46 12.52 29.90
N SER A 33 6.65 11.88 31.06
CA SER A 33 7.37 10.60 31.14
C SER A 33 6.43 9.43 30.79
N LYS A 34 6.83 8.58 29.84
CA LYS A 34 6.05 7.43 29.38
C LYS A 34 6.94 6.20 29.23
N ASP A 35 6.32 5.03 29.35
CA ASP A 35 6.99 3.75 29.11
C ASP A 35 7.22 3.52 27.61
N SER A 36 8.22 2.69 27.31
CA SER A 36 8.59 2.23 25.96
C SER A 36 7.40 1.74 25.12
N SER A 37 6.47 0.98 25.71
CA SER A 37 5.25 0.50 25.03
C SER A 37 4.32 1.65 24.62
N THR A 38 4.20 2.67 25.47
CA THR A 38 3.36 3.84 25.24
C THR A 38 3.98 4.74 24.18
N TRP A 39 5.30 4.96 24.21
CA TRP A 39 6.00 5.69 23.16
C TRP A 39 5.87 5.02 21.79
N ARG A 40 5.96 3.69 21.76
CA ARG A 40 5.68 2.93 20.53
C ARG A 40 4.26 3.18 20.02
N LYS A 41 3.26 3.24 20.90
CA LYS A 41 1.87 3.54 20.53
C LYS A 41 1.74 4.96 19.97
N VAL A 42 2.32 5.95 20.65
CA VAL A 42 2.37 7.35 20.17
C VAL A 42 2.95 7.43 18.75
N TRP A 43 4.05 6.73 18.48
CA TRP A 43 4.65 6.68 17.15
C TRP A 43 3.72 6.04 16.09
N ILE A 44 3.04 4.95 16.45
CA ILE A 44 2.06 4.31 15.56
C ILE A 44 0.91 5.27 15.24
N ASP A 45 0.33 5.88 16.26
CA ASP A 45 -0.78 6.82 16.13
C ASP A 45 -0.38 8.04 15.30
N TRP A 46 0.83 8.56 15.49
CA TRP A 46 1.35 9.68 14.72
C TRP A 46 1.52 9.33 13.24
N LYS A 47 2.08 8.15 12.91
CA LYS A 47 2.13 7.67 11.52
C LYS A 47 0.74 7.50 10.92
N CYS A 48 -0.21 6.93 11.67
CA CYS A 48 -1.59 6.77 11.22
C CYS A 48 -2.25 8.13 10.93
N TYR A 49 -2.02 9.12 11.80
CA TYR A 49 -2.46 10.49 11.61
C TYR A 49 -1.90 11.11 10.33
N ILE A 50 -0.59 11.04 10.13
CA ILE A 50 0.08 11.55 8.91
C ILE A 50 -0.46 10.85 7.66
N LYS A 51 -0.62 9.52 7.70
CA LYS A 51 -1.16 8.73 6.57
C LYS A 51 -2.58 9.14 6.20
N ARG A 52 -3.45 9.36 7.19
CA ARG A 52 -4.84 9.79 6.99
C ARG A 52 -4.88 11.17 6.33
N LYS A 53 -4.04 12.08 6.82
CA LYS A 53 -3.89 13.41 6.27
C LYS A 53 -3.40 13.41 4.82
N LEU A 54 -2.39 12.58 4.52
CA LEU A 54 -1.89 12.39 3.15
C LEU A 54 -2.98 11.83 2.21
N SER A 55 -3.73 10.83 2.69
CA SER A 55 -4.83 10.23 1.93
C SER A 55 -5.97 11.22 1.68
N ALA A 56 -6.30 12.05 2.67
CA ALA A 56 -7.30 13.11 2.52
C ALA A 56 -6.88 14.12 1.46
N ASN A 57 -5.66 14.64 1.53
CA ASN A 57 -5.13 15.56 0.53
C ASN A 57 -5.17 14.96 -0.88
N LYS A 58 -4.79 13.70 -1.02
CA LYS A 58 -4.83 13.01 -2.32
C LYS A 58 -6.26 12.90 -2.86
N LYS A 59 -7.23 12.57 -2.02
CA LYS A 59 -8.65 12.53 -2.40
C LYS A 59 -9.15 13.91 -2.85
N GLU A 60 -8.81 14.96 -2.11
CA GLU A 60 -9.19 16.34 -2.45
C GLU A 60 -8.59 16.77 -3.80
N ILE A 61 -7.32 16.45 -4.08
CA ILE A 61 -6.67 16.75 -5.37
C ILE A 61 -7.33 15.97 -6.52
N MET A 62 -7.79 14.74 -6.28
CA MET A 62 -8.47 13.91 -7.28
C MET A 62 -9.96 14.26 -7.43
N SER A 63 -10.54 15.03 -6.52
CA SER A 63 -11.92 15.47 -6.62
C SER A 63 -12.05 16.53 -7.71
N THR A 64 -12.87 16.28 -8.72
CA THR A 64 -13.13 17.22 -9.83
C THR A 64 -14.45 17.99 -9.62
N GLY A 65 -15.20 17.68 -8.56
CA GLY A 65 -16.42 18.42 -8.23
C GLY A 65 -16.05 19.81 -7.70
N GLY A 66 -16.59 20.88 -8.30
CA GLY A 66 -16.23 22.28 -8.04
C GLY A 66 -16.54 22.84 -6.64
N GLY A 67 -16.48 22.00 -5.60
CA GLY A 67 -16.54 22.41 -4.19
C GLY A 67 -15.20 22.95 -3.67
N GLN A 68 -15.22 23.40 -2.42
CA GLN A 68 -14.03 23.92 -1.75
C GLN A 68 -13.01 22.81 -1.49
N CYS A 69 -11.85 22.90 -2.13
CA CYS A 69 -10.71 22.01 -1.87
C CYS A 69 -10.12 22.30 -0.48
N ARG A 70 -10.16 21.31 0.44
CA ARG A 70 -9.64 21.46 1.81
C ARG A 70 -8.36 20.66 2.03
N LEU A 71 -7.24 21.18 1.49
CA LEU A 71 -5.92 20.58 1.72
C LEU A 71 -5.38 20.87 3.13
N GLN A 72 -4.91 19.83 3.78
CA GLN A 72 -4.22 19.90 5.06
C GLN A 72 -2.73 20.14 4.84
N ARG A 73 -2.15 21.17 5.49
CA ARG A 73 -0.72 21.47 5.39
C ARG A 73 0.13 20.36 6.01
N ILE A 74 1.09 19.81 5.26
CA ILE A 74 2.12 18.91 5.77
C ILE A 74 3.31 19.75 6.28
N ASN A 75 3.77 19.46 7.49
CA ASN A 75 4.89 20.12 8.15
C ASN A 75 6.20 19.45 7.74
N PRO A 76 7.34 20.17 7.62
CA PRO A 76 8.66 19.60 7.40
C PRO A 76 9.01 18.37 8.25
N LEU A 77 8.57 18.31 9.50
CA LEU A 77 8.79 17.12 10.34
C LEU A 77 7.99 15.90 9.84
N GLU A 78 6.74 16.12 9.44
CA GLU A 78 5.88 15.07 8.90
C GLU A 78 6.41 14.58 7.55
N GLU A 79 6.92 15.48 6.70
CA GLU A 79 7.58 15.11 5.43
C GLU A 79 8.76 14.16 5.65
N LYS A 80 9.60 14.44 6.66
CA LYS A 80 10.70 13.53 7.03
C LYS A 80 10.17 12.16 7.47
N VAL A 81 9.11 12.13 8.29
CA VAL A 81 8.49 10.87 8.71
C VAL A 81 7.93 10.10 7.52
N ILE A 82 7.27 10.78 6.59
CA ILE A 82 6.72 10.19 5.36
C ILE A 82 7.83 9.53 4.55
N ALA A 83 8.93 10.25 4.30
CA ALA A 83 10.07 9.75 3.54
C ALA A 83 10.73 8.54 4.23
N LEU A 84 10.95 8.61 5.55
CA LEU A 84 11.59 7.54 6.32
C LEU A 84 10.75 6.26 6.39
N THR A 85 9.42 6.39 6.38
CA THR A 85 8.49 5.26 6.59
C THR A 85 7.79 4.78 5.32
N GLY A 86 8.00 5.46 4.19
CA GLY A 86 7.42 5.08 2.90
C GLY A 86 5.89 5.24 2.85
N LEU A 87 5.32 6.18 3.61
CA LEU A 87 3.86 6.34 3.70
C LEU A 87 3.20 6.73 2.36
N GLU A 88 3.93 7.43 1.48
CA GLU A 88 3.45 7.75 0.11
C GLU A 88 3.04 6.50 -0.67
N THR A 89 3.85 5.45 -0.59
CA THR A 89 3.59 4.18 -1.29
C THR A 89 2.32 3.51 -0.74
N CYS A 90 2.10 3.57 0.57
CA CYS A 90 0.93 2.97 1.22
C CYS A 90 -0.38 3.72 0.96
N THR A 91 -0.32 4.98 0.53
CA THR A 91 -1.51 5.79 0.20
C THR A 91 -1.75 5.88 -1.32
N SER A 92 -0.85 5.30 -2.11
CA SER A 92 -1.02 5.17 -3.55
C SER A 92 -1.72 3.86 -3.85
N GLY A 93 -2.87 3.94 -4.53
CA GLY A 93 -3.55 2.74 -5.03
C GLY A 93 -2.64 1.93 -5.94
N ILE A 94 -2.92 0.63 -6.05
CA ILE A 94 -2.22 -0.24 -7.00
C ILE A 94 -2.64 0.20 -8.42
N SER A 95 -1.69 0.78 -9.15
CA SER A 95 -1.92 1.19 -10.54
C SER A 95 -2.32 -0.02 -11.40
N GLY A 96 -3.42 0.09 -12.13
CA GLY A 96 -3.94 -0.98 -12.99
C GLY A 96 -4.72 -2.09 -12.26
N ALA A 97 -5.05 -1.92 -10.98
CA ALA A 97 -5.96 -2.84 -10.30
C ALA A 97 -7.36 -2.80 -10.96
N ARG A 98 -7.89 -3.97 -11.35
CA ARG A 98 -9.30 -4.11 -11.74
C ARG A 98 -10.14 -4.30 -10.49
N ASP A 99 -11.08 -3.40 -10.28
CA ASP A 99 -12.12 -3.56 -9.27
C ASP A 99 -13.19 -4.54 -9.79
N TYR A 100 -13.63 -5.45 -8.92
CA TYR A 100 -14.72 -6.39 -9.17
C TYR A 100 -15.71 -6.25 -8.00
N GLY A 101 -16.33 -5.07 -7.88
CA GLY A 101 -17.34 -4.75 -6.88
C GLY A 101 -18.61 -4.21 -7.53
N ASP A 102 -19.77 -4.64 -7.02
CA ASP A 102 -21.07 -4.10 -7.40
C ASP A 102 -21.18 -2.63 -6.95
N SER A 103 -21.52 -1.73 -7.86
CA SER A 103 -21.72 -0.30 -7.56
C SER A 103 -23.07 -0.10 -6.86
N ALA A 104 -23.21 -0.63 -5.65
CA ALA A 104 -24.28 -0.20 -4.77
C ALA A 104 -23.91 1.20 -4.26
N GLN A 105 -24.59 2.22 -4.78
CA GLN A 105 -24.46 3.59 -4.28
C GLN A 105 -24.97 3.64 -2.85
N VAL A 106 -24.03 3.66 -1.90
CA VAL A 106 -24.36 3.93 -0.50
C VAL A 106 -24.48 5.45 -0.38
N GLN A 107 -25.70 5.95 -0.24
CA GLN A 107 -25.94 7.34 0.12
C GLN A 107 -25.31 7.62 1.49
N ASP A 108 -24.43 8.62 1.53
CA ASP A 108 -23.85 9.19 2.74
C ASP A 108 -24.94 9.95 3.49
N VAL A 109 -25.51 9.33 4.52
CA VAL A 109 -26.31 10.03 5.53
C VAL A 109 -25.50 10.01 6.82
N ALA A 110 -24.73 11.07 7.01
CA ALA A 110 -24.13 11.40 8.29
C ALA A 110 -25.23 11.65 9.33
N GLN A 111 -25.39 10.73 10.28
CA GLN A 111 -26.03 11.06 11.55
C GLN A 111 -25.30 10.33 12.68
N THR A 112 -24.57 11.12 13.47
CA THR A 112 -24.01 10.72 14.75
C THR A 112 -25.14 10.49 15.74
N SER A 113 -25.32 9.26 16.22
CA SER A 113 -26.00 8.98 17.47
C SER A 113 -25.25 7.84 18.17
N GLU A 114 -24.63 8.17 19.30
CA GLU A 114 -24.08 7.22 20.26
C GLU A 114 -25.20 6.35 20.85
N MET A 115 -24.93 5.07 21.11
CA MET A 115 -25.62 4.09 22.00
C MET A 115 -25.55 2.71 21.35
N ASP A 116 -25.43 1.57 22.02
CA ASP A 116 -24.87 1.15 23.31
C ASP A 116 -24.78 -0.37 23.13
N ILE A 117 -23.74 -1.00 23.67
CA ILE A 117 -23.47 -2.42 23.48
C ILE A 117 -24.35 -3.18 24.49
N SER A 118 -25.48 -3.74 24.05
CA SER A 118 -26.25 -4.66 24.88
C SER A 118 -26.50 -5.96 24.12
N ALA A 119 -25.82 -7.01 24.59
CA ALA A 119 -26.07 -8.38 24.20
C ALA A 119 -27.29 -8.90 24.97
N CYS A 120 -28.30 -9.41 24.26
CA CYS A 120 -29.23 -10.41 24.76
C CYS A 120 -29.74 -11.26 23.60
N SER A 121 -29.89 -12.53 23.91
CA SER A 121 -30.01 -13.69 23.03
C SER A 121 -31.44 -14.00 22.58
N GLU A 122 -31.51 -14.96 21.65
CA GLU A 122 -32.60 -15.90 21.36
C GLU A 122 -33.56 -15.63 20.19
N ASP A 123 -33.29 -16.44 19.15
CA ASP A 123 -34.21 -17.34 18.45
C ASP A 123 -35.28 -16.74 17.55
N ARG A 124 -35.10 -16.95 16.23
CA ARG A 124 -36.14 -17.37 15.28
C ARG A 124 -35.46 -17.82 13.98
N ASN A 125 -35.42 -19.14 13.81
CA ASN A 125 -35.23 -19.85 12.55
C ASN A 125 -35.87 -19.14 11.35
N GLU A 126 -35.08 -18.71 10.35
CA GLU A 126 -35.41 -18.85 8.93
C GLU A 126 -34.11 -19.03 8.13
N ILE A 127 -33.98 -20.19 7.48
CA ILE A 127 -32.90 -20.52 6.56
C ILE A 127 -33.34 -20.04 5.17
N PRO A 128 -32.68 -19.07 4.52
CA PRO A 128 -32.90 -18.83 3.10
C PRO A 128 -32.28 -20.00 2.32
N SER A 129 -33.15 -20.82 1.77
CA SER A 129 -32.84 -21.97 0.92
C SER A 129 -31.88 -21.59 -0.20
N CYS A 130 -30.70 -22.23 -0.22
CA CYS A 130 -29.75 -22.18 -1.32
C CYS A 130 -30.33 -22.88 -2.56
N SER A 131 -31.12 -22.17 -3.36
CA SER A 131 -31.46 -22.59 -4.71
C SER A 131 -30.24 -22.42 -5.61
N ARG A 132 -29.46 -23.50 -5.74
CA ARG A 132 -28.50 -23.68 -6.84
C ARG A 132 -29.27 -23.80 -8.15
N VAL A 133 -29.49 -22.69 -8.84
CA VAL A 133 -29.80 -22.71 -10.27
C VAL A 133 -28.48 -22.66 -11.03
N SER A 134 -28.14 -23.84 -11.54
CA SER A 134 -27.14 -24.05 -12.57
C SER A 134 -27.57 -23.39 -13.88
N SER A 135 -26.57 -23.01 -14.66
CA SER A 135 -26.60 -22.71 -16.09
C SER A 135 -27.23 -21.38 -16.51
N GLN A 136 -26.37 -20.40 -16.82
CA GLN A 136 -26.46 -19.71 -18.10
C GLN A 136 -25.11 -19.13 -18.51
N ARG A 137 -24.65 -19.63 -19.67
CA ARG A 137 -23.87 -18.91 -20.69
C ARG A 137 -22.42 -18.56 -20.36
N ARG A 138 -21.52 -19.51 -20.67
CA ARG A 138 -20.13 -19.19 -21.06
C ARG A 138 -20.17 -18.23 -22.26
N GLU A 139 -20.00 -16.94 -22.01
CA GLU A 139 -19.64 -16.00 -23.05
C GLU A 139 -18.21 -16.34 -23.52
N ARG A 140 -18.07 -16.52 -24.83
CA ARG A 140 -16.83 -16.96 -25.50
C ARG A 140 -15.71 -15.96 -25.20
N ARG A 141 -14.60 -16.46 -24.65
CA ARG A 141 -13.34 -15.71 -24.56
C ARG A 141 -12.81 -15.54 -25.99
N THR A 142 -12.73 -14.30 -26.45
CA THR A 142 -11.92 -13.94 -27.62
C THR A 142 -10.45 -14.21 -27.31
N ASP A 143 -9.73 -14.62 -28.35
CA ASP A 143 -8.49 -15.37 -28.30
C ASP A 143 -7.44 -14.79 -27.35
N LYS A 144 -7.06 -15.59 -26.37
CA LYS A 144 -5.87 -15.32 -25.56
C LYS A 144 -4.67 -15.63 -26.43
N GLU A 145 -3.80 -14.66 -26.62
CA GLU A 145 -2.43 -14.95 -27.05
C GLU A 145 -1.90 -16.10 -26.19
N SER A 146 -1.47 -17.16 -26.86
CA SER A 146 -1.03 -18.38 -26.20
C SER A 146 0.18 -18.04 -25.35
N ALA A 147 0.33 -18.63 -24.16
CA ALA A 147 1.52 -18.40 -23.32
C ALA A 147 2.85 -18.64 -24.07
N SER A 148 2.80 -19.44 -25.14
CA SER A 148 3.91 -19.67 -26.07
C SER A 148 4.27 -18.47 -26.95
N SER A 149 3.34 -17.59 -27.33
CA SER A 149 3.64 -16.37 -28.09
C SER A 149 4.35 -15.34 -27.21
N LEU A 150 3.83 -15.12 -26.01
CA LEU A 150 4.43 -14.19 -25.03
C LEU A 150 5.85 -14.61 -24.64
N LEU A 151 6.09 -15.92 -24.44
CA LEU A 151 7.44 -16.41 -24.15
C LEU A 151 8.41 -16.20 -25.32
N LYS A 152 7.94 -16.39 -26.56
CA LYS A 152 8.76 -16.13 -27.77
C LYS A 152 9.10 -14.65 -27.91
N GLU A 153 8.12 -13.77 -27.66
CA GLU A 153 8.32 -12.33 -27.68
C GLU A 153 9.34 -11.90 -26.62
N GLN A 154 9.22 -12.40 -25.39
CA GLN A 154 10.17 -12.09 -24.33
C GLN A 154 11.60 -12.53 -24.66
N ILE A 155 11.78 -13.71 -25.26
CA ILE A 155 13.10 -14.19 -25.71
C ILE A 155 13.66 -13.29 -26.82
N ALA A 156 12.81 -12.83 -27.75
CA ALA A 156 13.23 -11.93 -28.82
C ALA A 156 13.72 -10.58 -28.28
N LEU A 157 12.98 -10.00 -27.34
CA LEU A 157 13.36 -8.74 -26.68
C LEU A 157 14.68 -8.87 -25.91
N GLN A 158 14.90 -9.99 -25.21
CA GLN A 158 16.18 -10.23 -24.54
C GLN A 158 17.34 -10.31 -25.53
N LYS A 159 17.19 -11.03 -26.64
CA LYS A 159 18.24 -11.11 -27.69
C LYS A 159 18.57 -9.73 -28.25
N GLN A 160 17.54 -8.92 -28.52
CA GLN A 160 17.72 -7.55 -29.01
C GLN A 160 18.51 -6.70 -28.01
N PHE A 161 18.14 -6.73 -26.73
CA PHE A 161 18.85 -6.00 -25.69
C PHE A 161 20.34 -6.37 -25.61
N TYR A 162 20.68 -7.65 -25.73
CA TYR A 162 22.08 -8.10 -25.71
C TYR A 162 22.86 -7.64 -26.94
N GLU A 163 22.27 -7.68 -28.13
CA GLU A 163 22.93 -7.19 -29.35
C GLU A 163 23.10 -5.67 -29.35
N ASP A 164 22.12 -4.93 -28.86
CA ASP A 164 22.23 -3.47 -28.70
C ASP A 164 23.36 -3.11 -27.72
N LYS A 165 23.41 -3.80 -26.58
CA LYS A 165 24.48 -3.60 -25.59
C LYS A 165 25.86 -3.92 -26.16
N LYS A 166 25.98 -5.02 -26.92
CA LYS A 166 27.21 -5.42 -27.60
C LYS A 166 27.64 -4.39 -28.65
N THR A 167 26.68 -3.83 -29.38
CA THR A 167 26.92 -2.78 -30.37
C THR A 167 27.41 -1.49 -29.69
N ILE A 168 26.76 -1.08 -28.60
CA ILE A 168 27.18 0.07 -27.80
C ILE A 168 28.60 -0.11 -27.28
N MET A 169 28.92 -1.28 -26.72
CA MET A 169 30.27 -1.58 -26.22
C MET A 169 31.31 -1.56 -27.34
N LYS A 170 31.00 -2.07 -28.54
CA LYS A 170 31.89 -1.99 -29.70
C LYS A 170 32.11 -0.55 -30.16
N LEU A 171 31.05 0.26 -30.24
CA LEU A 171 31.14 1.67 -30.62
C LEU A 171 31.97 2.47 -29.61
N GLN A 172 31.81 2.17 -28.31
CA GLN A 172 32.68 2.73 -27.27
C GLN A 172 34.13 2.31 -27.49
N LEU A 173 34.43 1.04 -27.75
CA LEU A 173 35.80 0.59 -28.04
C LEU A 173 36.42 1.28 -29.27
N VAL A 174 35.65 1.45 -30.35
CA VAL A 174 36.13 2.14 -31.56
C VAL A 174 36.39 3.62 -31.30
N LYS A 175 35.55 4.29 -30.51
CA LYS A 175 35.74 5.69 -30.10
C LYS A 175 37.01 5.86 -29.26
N TRP A 176 37.36 4.89 -28.43
CA TRP A 176 38.55 4.93 -27.57
C TRP A 176 39.85 4.58 -28.32
N LYS A 177 39.78 3.91 -29.47
CA LYS A 177 40.94 3.61 -30.33
C LYS A 177 41.32 4.71 -31.33
N LYS A 178 40.52 5.79 -31.41
CA LYS A 178 40.71 6.93 -32.33
C LYS A 178 41.46 8.12 -31.70
N TRP A 179 42.03 7.91 -30.51
CA TRP A 179 42.89 8.82 -29.78
C TRP A 179 44.21 8.10 -29.47
#